data_AF-A0A3L7QT10-F1
#
_entry.id   AF-A0A3L7QT10-F1
#
_cell.length_a   1.000
_cell.length_b   1.000
_cell.length_c   1.000
_cell.angle_alpha   90.00
_cell.angle_beta   90.00
_cell.angle_gamma   90.00
#
_symmetry.space_group_name_H-M   'P 1'
#
loop_
_entity.id
_entity.type
_entity.pdbx_description
1 polymer ?
#
loop_
_entity_poly.entity_id
_entity_poly.type
_entity_poly.pdbx_seq_one_letter_code
_entity_poly.pdbx_strand_id
1 'polypeptide(L)'
;MNESKIAEELIALNQKLLDSIANADWKTYKNLCDAKITAIEPEAPGQVVEGLEFHKYYFDLGSSKTKVQTTMCHPVVHHKGDMAVIAYVRLVQKLNANGSPITAASAETRVWECKDGKWLHTHFHRTPLV
;
A
#
# COMPACT_ATOMS: atom_id res chain seq x y z
N MET A 1 -15.55 13.91 14.02
CA MET A 1 -15.59 14.04 12.54
C MET A 1 -16.52 12.97 12.00
N ASN A 2 -17.29 13.26 10.95
CA ASN A 2 -18.25 12.31 10.36
C ASN A 2 -17.50 11.08 9.82
N GLU A 3 -17.97 9.85 10.09
CA GLU A 3 -17.26 8.60 9.70
C GLU A 3 -16.94 8.54 8.20
N SER A 4 -17.83 9.06 7.34
CA SER A 4 -17.61 9.18 5.88
C SER A 4 -16.34 9.95 5.53
N LYS A 5 -16.03 11.04 6.26
CA LYS A 5 -14.88 11.91 5.93
C LYS A 5 -13.55 11.23 6.24
N ILE A 6 -13.48 10.48 7.33
CA ILE A 6 -12.27 9.74 7.70
C ILE A 6 -12.04 8.60 6.72
N ALA A 7 -13.10 7.92 6.29
CA ALA A 7 -13.00 6.88 5.27
C ALA A 7 -12.49 7.44 3.93
N GLU A 8 -13.01 8.58 3.46
CA GLU A 8 -12.56 9.27 2.26
C GLU A 8 -11.07 9.68 2.35
N GLU A 9 -10.65 10.24 3.49
CA GLU A 9 -9.25 10.61 3.75
C GLU A 9 -8.33 9.40 3.70
N LEU A 10 -8.68 8.30 4.39
CA LEU A 10 -7.88 7.08 4.40
C LEU A 10 -7.80 6.42 3.02
N ILE A 11 -8.87 6.44 2.24
CA ILE A 11 -8.85 5.97 0.86
C ILE A 11 -7.90 6.83 0.02
N ALA A 12 -7.94 8.15 0.17
CA ALA A 12 -7.05 9.06 -0.56
C ALA A 12 -5.56 8.89 -0.15
N LEU A 13 -5.28 8.75 1.15
CA LEU A 13 -3.94 8.47 1.66
C LEU A 13 -3.42 7.12 1.17
N ASN A 14 -4.30 6.11 1.13
CA ASN A 14 -3.94 4.79 0.65
C ASN A 14 -3.69 4.78 -0.86
N GLN A 15 -4.45 5.53 -1.65
CA GLN A 15 -4.15 5.71 -3.08
C GLN A 15 -2.80 6.40 -3.27
N LYS A 16 -2.51 7.47 -2.51
CA LYS A 16 -1.22 8.16 -2.55
C LYS A 16 -0.05 7.23 -2.18
N LEU A 17 -0.25 6.35 -1.21
CA LEU A 17 0.72 5.31 -0.86
C LEU A 17 0.97 4.36 -2.05
N LEU A 18 -0.08 3.84 -2.68
CA LEU A 18 0.03 2.96 -3.85
C LEU A 18 0.71 3.63 -5.04
N ASP A 19 0.42 4.92 -5.27
CA ASP A 19 1.05 5.72 -6.32
C ASP A 19 2.54 5.92 -6.03
N SER A 20 2.93 6.12 -4.75
CA SER A 20 4.33 6.22 -4.37
C SER A 20 5.10 4.92 -4.64
N ILE A 21 4.46 3.77 -4.41
CA ILE A 21 5.02 2.45 -4.74
C ILE A 21 5.17 2.28 -6.26
N ALA A 22 4.13 2.61 -7.03
CA ALA A 22 4.15 2.46 -8.48
C ALA A 22 5.22 3.34 -9.17
N ASN A 23 5.49 4.52 -8.60
CA ASN A 23 6.44 5.50 -9.14
C ASN A 23 7.83 5.42 -8.51
N ALA A 24 8.08 4.48 -7.59
CA ALA A 24 9.30 4.41 -6.79
C ALA A 24 9.62 5.74 -6.05
N ASP A 25 8.60 6.47 -5.60
CA ASP A 25 8.75 7.69 -4.79
C ASP A 25 8.98 7.34 -3.32
N TRP A 26 10.24 7.09 -2.98
CA TRP A 26 10.65 6.74 -1.63
C TRP A 26 10.31 7.81 -0.59
N LYS A 27 10.43 9.10 -0.97
CA LYS A 27 10.21 10.22 -0.05
C LYS A 27 8.75 10.23 0.41
N THR A 28 7.81 10.07 -0.51
CA THR A 28 6.39 9.99 -0.16
C THR A 28 6.08 8.74 0.64
N TYR A 29 6.58 7.57 0.23
CA TYR A 29 6.34 6.32 0.95
C TYR A 29 6.83 6.40 2.41
N LYS A 30 8.07 6.85 2.62
CA LYS A 30 8.67 7.03 3.96
C LYS A 30 7.87 8.01 4.83
N ASN A 31 7.31 9.07 4.24
CA ASN A 31 6.54 10.06 4.99
C ASN A 31 5.13 9.57 5.40
N LEU A 32 4.60 8.58 4.70
CA LEU A 32 3.30 7.97 4.96
C LEU A 32 3.38 6.77 5.90
N CYS A 33 4.54 6.12 6.02
CA CYS A 33 4.72 4.93 6.85
C CYS A 33 5.29 5.24 8.23
N ASP A 34 4.91 4.45 9.22
CA ASP A 34 5.60 4.41 10.51
C ASP A 34 7.02 3.81 10.34
N ALA A 35 7.98 4.30 11.12
CA ALA A 35 9.36 3.83 11.05
C ALA A 35 9.52 2.34 11.43
N LYS A 36 8.58 1.81 12.22
CA LYS A 36 8.50 0.41 12.64
C LYS A 36 7.34 -0.34 11.97
N ILE A 37 6.95 0.07 10.75
CA ILE A 37 5.92 -0.61 9.98
C ILE A 37 6.20 -2.12 9.92
N THR A 38 5.17 -2.94 10.15
CA THR A 38 5.28 -4.40 9.99
C THR A 38 4.61 -4.87 8.71
N ALA A 39 5.13 -5.92 8.09
CA ALA A 39 4.53 -6.46 6.88
C ALA A 39 4.54 -7.99 6.82
N ILE A 40 3.50 -8.54 6.20
CA ILE A 40 3.48 -9.91 5.64
C ILE A 40 3.16 -9.80 4.16
N GLU A 41 4.10 -10.21 3.33
CA GLU A 41 3.98 -10.13 1.88
C GLU A 41 4.80 -11.24 1.19
N PRO A 42 4.57 -11.53 -0.10
CA PRO A 42 5.22 -12.63 -0.82
C PRO A 42 6.75 -12.58 -0.79
N GLU A 43 7.29 -11.37 -0.78
CA GLU A 43 8.71 -11.06 -0.77
C GLU A 43 9.37 -11.39 0.58
N ALA A 44 8.57 -11.53 1.65
CA ALA A 44 8.99 -11.95 2.99
C ALA A 44 8.53 -13.40 3.25
N PRO A 45 9.16 -14.43 2.67
CA PRO A 45 8.64 -15.79 2.58
C PRO A 45 8.36 -16.43 3.96
N GLY A 46 7.12 -16.27 4.44
CA GLY A 46 6.64 -16.76 5.72
C GLY A 46 7.14 -15.99 6.95
N GLN A 47 7.73 -14.80 6.77
CA GLN A 47 8.28 -13.98 7.85
C GLN A 47 7.45 -12.70 8.06
N VAL A 48 7.45 -12.20 9.28
CA VAL A 48 7.04 -10.82 9.58
C VAL A 48 8.28 -9.95 9.47
N VAL A 49 8.26 -8.97 8.56
CA VAL A 49 9.32 -7.95 8.47
C VAL A 49 8.93 -6.71 9.26
N GLU A 50 9.91 -6.05 9.88
CA GLU A 50 9.73 -4.78 10.59
C GLU A 50 10.67 -3.73 9.99
N GLY A 51 10.14 -2.52 9.83
CA GLY A 51 10.89 -1.35 9.42
C GLY A 51 10.90 -1.10 7.91
N LEU A 52 11.53 0.02 7.55
CA LEU A 52 11.44 0.58 6.21
C LEU A 52 12.49 0.02 5.24
N GLU A 53 13.62 -0.46 5.74
CA GLU A 53 14.78 -0.83 4.90
C GLU A 53 14.50 -2.02 3.99
N PHE A 54 13.71 -3.01 4.43
CA PHE A 54 13.29 -4.13 3.60
C PHE A 54 12.57 -3.66 2.33
N HIS A 55 11.69 -2.68 2.46
CA HIS A 55 10.93 -2.10 1.37
C HIS A 55 11.80 -1.16 0.52
N LYS A 56 12.69 -0.37 1.16
CA LYS A 56 13.58 0.58 0.48
C LYS A 56 14.40 -0.08 -0.62
N TYR A 57 14.83 -1.33 -0.41
CA TYR A 57 15.52 -2.12 -1.42
C TYR A 57 14.80 -2.08 -2.78
N TYR A 58 13.47 -2.28 -2.80
CA TYR A 58 12.69 -2.27 -4.04
C TYR A 58 12.53 -0.87 -4.66
N PHE A 59 12.52 0.19 -3.83
CA PHE A 59 12.52 1.56 -4.33
C PHE A 59 13.83 1.93 -5.01
N ASP A 60 14.96 1.45 -4.49
CA ASP A 60 16.28 1.70 -5.06
C ASP A 60 16.49 1.03 -6.43
N LEU A 61 15.67 0.02 -6.78
CA LEU A 61 15.64 -0.60 -8.11
C LEU A 61 14.95 0.29 -9.19
N GLY A 62 14.20 1.31 -8.76
CA GLY A 62 13.46 2.22 -9.64
C GLY A 62 12.08 1.69 -10.06
N SER A 63 11.35 2.52 -10.82
CA SER A 63 9.99 2.21 -11.29
C SER A 63 9.96 1.48 -12.63
N SER A 64 8.79 0.96 -12.99
CA SER A 64 8.56 0.36 -14.31
C SER A 64 8.81 1.37 -15.44
N LYS A 65 9.56 0.96 -16.47
CA LYS A 65 9.78 1.75 -17.70
C LYS A 65 8.53 1.86 -18.58
N THR A 66 7.54 1.01 -18.36
CA THR A 66 6.26 1.02 -19.06
C THR A 66 5.14 1.52 -18.15
N LYS A 67 4.05 2.02 -18.75
CA LYS A 67 2.87 2.46 -17.99
C LYS A 67 2.33 1.33 -17.11
N VAL A 68 2.12 1.66 -15.83
CA VAL A 68 1.46 0.81 -14.85
C VAL A 68 0.21 1.54 -14.37
N GLN A 69 -0.93 0.84 -14.33
CA GLN A 69 -2.15 1.35 -13.72
C GLN A 69 -2.43 0.54 -12.46
N THR A 70 -2.61 1.24 -11.34
CA THR A 70 -3.06 0.63 -10.08
C THR A 70 -4.51 1.04 -9.83
N THR A 71 -5.34 0.08 -9.41
CA THR A 71 -6.75 0.29 -9.05
C THR A 71 -7.05 -0.39 -7.73
N MET A 72 -7.65 0.34 -6.78
CA MET A 72 -8.24 -0.25 -5.57
C MET A 72 -9.70 -0.60 -5.83
N CYS A 73 -10.01 -1.89 -5.85
CA CYS A 73 -11.37 -2.39 -6.02
C CYS A 73 -12.06 -2.52 -4.66
N HIS A 74 -13.22 -1.86 -4.53
CA HIS A 74 -14.10 -1.91 -3.36
C HIS A 74 -13.35 -1.67 -2.02
N PRO A 75 -12.71 -0.51 -1.82
CA PRO A 75 -12.06 -0.22 -0.55
C PRO A 75 -13.09 -0.11 0.57
N VAL A 76 -12.90 -0.91 1.63
CA VAL A 76 -13.70 -0.88 2.85
C VAL A 76 -12.84 -0.37 3.98
N VAL A 77 -13.32 0.65 4.69
CA VAL A 77 -12.62 1.26 5.83
C VAL A 77 -13.38 0.98 7.12
N HIS A 78 -12.68 0.47 8.12
CA HIS A 78 -13.15 0.36 9.50
C HIS A 78 -12.28 1.24 10.39
N HIS A 79 -12.88 2.25 11.03
CA HIS A 79 -12.19 3.22 11.87
C HIS A 79 -12.68 3.14 13.32
N LYS A 80 -11.76 3.18 14.28
CA LYS A 80 -12.05 3.18 15.72
C LYS A 80 -10.95 3.91 16.50
N GLY A 81 -11.31 5.03 17.13
CA GLY A 81 -10.36 5.84 17.90
C GLY A 81 -9.27 6.38 16.98
N ASP A 82 -8.01 6.15 17.32
CA ASP A 82 -6.86 6.57 16.50
C ASP A 82 -6.40 5.48 15.51
N MET A 83 -7.17 4.41 15.35
CA MET A 83 -6.82 3.29 14.48
C MET A 83 -7.83 3.14 13.35
N ALA A 84 -7.34 2.75 12.18
CA ALA A 84 -8.18 2.34 11.07
C ALA A 84 -7.60 1.18 10.29
N VAL A 85 -8.47 0.38 9.70
CA VAL A 85 -8.13 -0.70 8.77
C VAL A 85 -8.79 -0.39 7.44
N ILE A 86 -8.03 -0.47 6.36
CA ILE A 86 -8.54 -0.47 4.99
C ILE A 86 -8.25 -1.83 4.35
N ALA A 87 -9.27 -2.46 3.78
CA ALA A 87 -9.17 -3.72 3.05
C ALA A 87 -9.73 -3.55 1.63
N TYR A 88 -9.03 -4.12 0.64
CA TYR A 88 -9.40 -4.00 -0.77
C TYR A 88 -8.71 -5.07 -1.62
N VAL A 89 -9.19 -5.24 -2.85
CA VAL A 89 -8.44 -5.96 -3.89
C VAL A 89 -7.69 -4.93 -4.72
N ARG A 90 -6.37 -5.06 -4.82
CA ARG A 90 -5.53 -4.26 -5.72
C ARG A 90 -5.43 -4.95 -7.06
N LEU A 91 -5.74 -4.23 -8.13
CA LEU A 91 -5.41 -4.63 -9.50
C LEU A 91 -4.25 -3.79 -10.01
N VAL A 92 -3.28 -4.45 -10.63
CA VAL A 92 -2.14 -3.81 -11.30
C VAL A 92 -2.10 -4.26 -12.75
N GLN A 93 -2.44 -3.34 -13.64
CA GLN A 93 -2.36 -3.55 -15.09
C GLN A 93 -1.00 -3.06 -15.59
N LYS A 94 -0.27 -3.91 -16.29
CA LYS A 94 1.08 -3.62 -16.81
C LYS A 94 1.38 -4.46 -18.04
N LEU A 95 2.48 -4.14 -18.73
CA LEU A 95 3.02 -5.01 -19.78
C LEU A 95 3.93 -6.07 -19.17
N ASN A 96 3.88 -7.30 -19.70
CA ASN A 96 4.86 -8.34 -19.41
C ASN A 96 6.13 -8.15 -20.27
N ALA A 97 7.11 -9.07 -20.14
CA ALA A 97 8.37 -9.00 -20.89
C ALA A 97 8.20 -9.03 -22.43
N ASN A 98 7.09 -9.60 -22.93
CA ASN A 98 6.78 -9.66 -24.36
C ASN A 98 5.96 -8.44 -24.83
N GLY A 99 5.74 -7.44 -23.97
CA GLY A 99 4.90 -6.28 -24.29
C GLY A 99 3.40 -6.56 -24.30
N SER A 100 2.96 -7.74 -23.85
CA SER A 100 1.52 -8.06 -23.76
C SER A 100 0.92 -7.54 -22.45
N PRO A 101 -0.32 -7.01 -22.46
CA PRO A 101 -0.96 -6.54 -21.24
C PRO A 101 -1.32 -7.71 -20.33
N ILE A 102 -1.04 -7.56 -19.04
CA ILE A 102 -1.44 -8.47 -17.97
C ILE A 102 -2.07 -7.68 -16.83
N THR A 103 -2.93 -8.35 -16.06
CA THR A 103 -3.49 -7.83 -14.81
C THR A 103 -3.08 -8.75 -13.68
N ALA A 104 -2.32 -8.23 -12.71
CA ALA A 104 -2.05 -8.93 -11.46
C ALA A 104 -3.04 -8.48 -10.38
N ALA A 105 -3.48 -9.41 -9.53
CA ALA A 105 -4.41 -9.15 -8.45
C ALA A 105 -3.79 -9.52 -7.09
N SER A 106 -4.11 -8.75 -6.05
CA SER A 106 -3.76 -9.07 -4.67
C SER A 106 -4.83 -8.58 -3.70
N ALA A 107 -5.14 -9.36 -2.67
CA ALA A 107 -5.89 -8.89 -1.52
C ALA A 107 -4.92 -8.15 -0.59
N GLU A 108 -5.25 -6.92 -0.23
CA GLU A 108 -4.43 -6.08 0.66
C GLU A 108 -5.26 -5.64 1.88
N THR A 109 -4.67 -5.74 3.06
CA THR A 109 -5.17 -5.15 4.30
C THR A 109 -4.09 -4.23 4.84
N ARG A 110 -4.46 -2.98 5.14
CA ARG A 110 -3.53 -1.95 5.64
C ARG A 110 -4.10 -1.33 6.91
N VAL A 111 -3.28 -1.22 7.93
CA VAL A 111 -3.59 -0.55 9.18
C VAL A 111 -2.95 0.83 9.15
N TRP A 112 -3.74 1.80 9.60
CA TRP A 112 -3.35 3.19 9.77
C TRP A 112 -3.56 3.59 11.22
N GLU A 113 -2.62 4.34 11.77
CA GLU A 113 -2.66 4.92 13.12
C GLU A 113 -2.54 6.44 13.02
N CYS A 114 -3.42 7.17 13.70
CA CYS A 114 -3.36 8.62 13.80
C CYS A 114 -2.47 9.01 14.98
N LYS A 115 -1.31 9.62 14.71
CA LYS A 115 -0.42 10.17 15.74
C LYS A 115 -0.38 11.68 15.57
N ASP A 116 -0.78 12.41 16.62
CA ASP A 116 -0.80 13.88 16.64
C ASP A 116 -1.54 14.49 15.43
N GLY A 117 -2.67 13.89 15.04
CA GLY A 117 -3.49 14.33 13.91
C GLY A 117 -2.95 13.94 12.53
N LYS A 118 -1.91 13.09 12.46
CA LYS A 118 -1.35 12.56 11.21
C LYS A 118 -1.52 11.04 11.14
N TRP A 119 -2.20 10.58 10.09
CA TRP A 119 -2.28 9.16 9.77
C TRP A 119 -0.94 8.61 9.25
N LEU A 120 -0.50 7.51 9.85
CA LEU A 120 0.67 6.75 9.44
C LEU A 120 0.28 5.30 9.16
N HIS A 121 0.82 4.75 8.09
CA HIS A 121 0.68 3.35 7.74
C HIS A 121 1.59 2.49 8.63
N THR A 122 1.00 1.67 9.49
CA THR A 122 1.72 0.96 10.56
C THR A 122 1.84 -0.54 10.34
N HIS A 123 0.97 -1.12 9.54
CA HIS A 123 1.01 -2.55 9.23
C HIS A 123 0.33 -2.87 7.91
N PHE A 124 0.83 -3.84 7.14
CA PHE A 124 0.07 -4.41 6.03
C PHE A 124 0.26 -5.91 5.82
N HIS A 125 -0.79 -6.51 5.29
CA HIS A 125 -0.77 -7.84 4.68
C HIS A 125 -1.08 -7.72 3.20
N ARG A 126 -0.27 -8.38 2.36
CA ARG A 126 -0.53 -8.51 0.93
C ARG A 126 -0.46 -9.97 0.51
N THR A 127 -1.56 -10.46 -0.06
CA THR A 127 -1.67 -11.84 -0.56
C THR A 127 -2.00 -11.81 -2.05
N PRO A 128 -1.16 -12.39 -2.92
CA PRO A 128 -1.48 -12.56 -4.33
C PRO A 128 -2.79 -13.35 -4.49
N LEU A 129 -3.63 -12.91 -5.40
CA LEU A 129 -4.79 -13.67 -5.85
C LEU A 129 -4.39 -14.36 -7.15
N VAL A 130 -4.51 -15.68 -7.17
CA VAL A 130 -4.31 -16.51 -8.37
C VAL A 130 -5.47 -16.38 -9.33
#